data_AF-A0A2D8VI07-F1
#
_entry.id   AF-A0A2D8VI07-F1
#
_cell.length_a   1.000
_cell.length_b   1.000
_cell.length_c   1.000
_cell.angle_alpha   90.00
_cell.angle_beta   90.00
_cell.angle_gamma   90.00
#
_symmetry.space_group_name_H-M   'P 1'
#
loop_
_entity.id
_entity.type
_entity.pdbx_description
1 polymer ?
#
loop_
_entity_poly.entity_id
_entity_poly.type
_entity_poly.pdbx_seq_one_letter_code
_entity_poly.pdbx_strand_id
1 'polypeptide(L)' 'EDNWEGLTGFIHQVTQDEYLAKHEAPEDCEYYLCGPPIMNSSCIKMLTDLGVEPENIMLDDFGG' A
#
# COMPACT_ATOMS: atom_id res chain seq x y z
N GLU A 1 -4.32 26.75 -7.92
CA GLU A 1 -3.70 25.88 -6.91
C GLU A 1 -4.79 25.27 -6.07
N ASP A 2 -4.60 24.03 -5.64
CA ASP A 2 -5.67 23.21 -5.10
C ASP A 2 -5.95 23.50 -3.61
N ASN A 3 -5.17 24.38 -2.96
CA ASN A 3 -5.22 24.67 -1.52
C ASN A 3 -5.23 23.39 -0.67
N TRP A 4 -4.42 22.41 -1.07
CA TRP A 4 -4.39 21.09 -0.46
C TRP A 4 -3.51 21.08 0.80
N GLU A 5 -4.10 20.75 1.94
CA GLU A 5 -3.41 20.61 3.24
C GLU A 5 -3.25 19.15 3.68
N GLY A 6 -3.69 18.20 2.84
CA GLY A 6 -3.62 16.77 3.11
C GLY A 6 -2.26 16.16 2.78
N LEU A 7 -2.17 14.84 2.97
CA LEU A 7 -0.98 14.07 2.61
C LEU A 7 -0.75 14.12 1.10
N THR A 8 0.53 14.14 0.71
CA THR A 8 0.97 14.24 -0.69
C THR A 8 2.03 13.19 -1.00
N GLY A 9 2.05 12.71 -2.23
CA GLY A 9 3.02 11.72 -2.71
C GLY A 9 2.32 10.45 -3.22
N PHE A 10 3.11 9.40 -3.41
CA PHE A 10 2.57 8.10 -3.79
C PHE A 10 1.97 7.38 -2.58
N ILE A 11 0.83 6.72 -2.80
CA ILE A 11 0.03 6.15 -1.70
C ILE A 11 0.79 5.09 -0.88
N HIS A 12 1.66 4.28 -1.50
CA HIS A 12 2.46 3.29 -0.76
C HIS A 12 3.40 3.97 0.24
N GLN A 13 4.08 5.05 -0.17
CA GLN A 13 4.99 5.80 0.71
C GLN A 13 4.22 6.49 1.84
N VAL A 14 3.12 7.16 1.51
CA VAL A 14 2.26 7.82 2.51
C VAL A 14 1.73 6.82 3.53
N THR A 15 1.25 5.66 3.07
CA THR A 15 0.71 4.59 3.94
C THR A 15 1.79 3.99 4.83
N GLN A 16 3.00 3.80 4.29
CA GLN A 16 4.14 3.31 5.03
C GLN A 16 4.55 4.30 6.14
N ASP A 17 4.79 5.55 5.78
CA ASP A 17 5.35 6.56 6.69
C ASP A 17 4.36 6.96 7.80
N GLU A 18 3.07 7.10 7.43
CA GLU A 18 2.07 7.57 8.37
C GLU A 18 1.52 6.47 9.27
N TYR A 19 1.46 5.22 8.78
CA TYR A 19 0.78 4.13 9.48
C TYR A 19 1.61 2.85 9.61
N LEU A 20 1.96 2.17 8.51
CA LEU A 20 2.47 0.80 8.58
C LEU A 20 3.86 0.68 9.25
N ALA A 21 4.72 1.69 9.11
CA ALA A 21 6.01 1.71 9.80
C ALA A 21 5.89 1.83 11.34
N LYS A 22 4.70 2.19 11.84
CA LYS A 22 4.39 2.34 13.28
C LYS A 22 3.46 1.22 13.77
N HIS A 23 2.99 0.36 12.87
CA HIS A 23 2.07 -0.73 13.20
C HIS A 23 2.84 -1.88 13.84
N GLU A 24 2.31 -2.45 14.94
CA GLU A 24 3.03 -3.48 15.71
C GLU A 24 3.14 -4.82 14.97
N ALA A 25 2.12 -5.17 14.17
CA ALA A 25 2.06 -6.41 13.39
C ALA A 25 1.35 -6.18 12.03
N PRO A 26 1.96 -5.47 11.07
CA PRO A 26 1.36 -5.23 9.76
C PRO A 26 1.08 -6.52 8.98
N GLU A 27 1.81 -7.60 9.23
CA GLU A 27 1.63 -8.93 8.63
C GLU A 27 0.29 -9.60 8.98
N ASP A 28 -0.29 -9.24 10.13
CA ASP A 28 -1.57 -9.79 10.60
C ASP A 28 -2.80 -9.09 9.97
N CYS A 29 -2.58 -8.07 9.12
CA CYS A 29 -3.65 -7.37 8.42
C CYS A 29 -3.96 -7.99 7.06
N GLU A 30 -5.21 -7.86 6.63
CA GLU A 30 -5.69 -8.20 5.30
C GLU A 30 -5.65 -6.96 4.38
N TYR A 31 -4.95 -7.03 3.25
CA TYR A 31 -4.74 -5.92 2.33
C TYR A 31 -5.48 -6.13 1.02
N TYR A 32 -6.45 -5.26 0.75
CA TYR A 32 -7.21 -5.25 -0.50
C TYR A 32 -6.72 -4.14 -1.41
N LEU A 33 -6.21 -4.48 -2.59
CA LEU A 33 -5.59 -3.56 -3.53
C LEU A 33 -6.31 -3.59 -4.88
N CYS A 34 -6.49 -2.41 -5.47
CA CYS A 34 -6.99 -2.23 -6.83
C CYS A 34 -6.50 -0.88 -7.35
N GLY A 35 -5.83 -0.86 -8.50
CA GLY A 35 -5.41 0.37 -9.15
C GLY A 35 -4.47 0.15 -10.33
N PRO A 36 -3.75 1.20 -10.79
CA PRO A 36 -2.88 1.10 -11.94
C PRO A 36 -1.68 0.16 -11.71
N PRO A 37 -1.08 -0.45 -12.76
CA PRO A 37 0.01 -1.43 -12.60
C PRO A 37 1.20 -0.94 -11.76
N ILE A 38 1.58 0.34 -11.90
CA ILE A 38 2.67 0.94 -11.11
C ILE A 38 2.28 1.10 -9.64
N MET A 39 1.02 1.41 -9.34
CA MET A 39 0.54 1.50 -7.97
C MET A 39 0.52 0.12 -7.31
N ASN A 40 -0.08 -0.88 -7.99
CA ASN A 40 -0.21 -2.23 -7.46
C ASN A 40 1.17 -2.84 -7.16
N SER A 41 2.09 -2.78 -8.12
CA SER A 41 3.45 -3.30 -7.94
C SER A 41 4.21 -2.59 -6.80
N SER A 42 4.05 -1.27 -6.65
CA SER A 42 4.70 -0.52 -5.56
C SER A 42 4.12 -0.88 -4.19
N CYS A 43 2.78 -0.97 -4.07
CA CYS A 43 2.11 -1.36 -2.83
C CYS A 43 2.45 -2.81 -2.44
N ILE A 44 2.38 -3.76 -3.38
CA ILE A 44 2.74 -5.15 -3.13
C ILE A 44 4.18 -5.26 -2.66
N LYS A 45 5.12 -4.59 -3.34
CA LYS A 45 6.52 -4.60 -2.93
C LYS A 45 6.69 -4.08 -1.49
N MET A 46 6.08 -2.94 -1.17
CA MET A 46 6.14 -2.36 0.17
C MET A 46 5.57 -3.32 1.23
N LEU A 47 4.42 -3.97 0.97
CA LEU A 47 3.83 -4.94 1.89
C LEU A 47 4.72 -6.18 2.08
N THR A 48 5.28 -6.72 0.99
CA THR A 48 6.22 -7.85 1.07
C THR A 48 7.51 -7.49 1.81
N ASP A 49 8.04 -6.27 1.63
CA ASP A 49 9.21 -5.79 2.37
C ASP A 49 8.92 -5.65 3.88
N LEU A 50 7.67 -5.40 4.25
CA LEU A 50 7.19 -5.36 5.65
C LEU A 50 6.89 -6.75 6.25
N GLY A 51 7.06 -7.83 5.48
CA GLY A 51 6.81 -9.19 5.93
C GLY A 51 5.37 -9.68 5.77
N VAL A 52 4.54 -8.96 5.03
CA VAL A 52 3.17 -9.42 4.72
C VAL A 52 3.24 -10.55 3.70
N GLU A 53 2.68 -11.70 4.06
CA GLU A 53 2.62 -12.86 3.18
C GLU A 53 1.62 -12.65 2.02
N PRO A 54 1.87 -13.22 0.82
CA PRO A 54 0.98 -13.04 -0.35
C PRO A 54 -0.47 -13.46 -0.10
N GLU A 55 -0.70 -14.38 0.82
CA GLU A 55 -2.03 -14.86 1.22
C GLU A 55 -2.90 -13.75 1.83
N ASN A 56 -2.27 -12.74 2.44
CA ASN A 56 -2.94 -11.59 3.04
C ASN A 56 -3.05 -10.40 2.06
N ILE A 57 -2.67 -10.55 0.79
CA ILE A 57 -2.73 -9.49 -0.23
C ILE A 57 -3.71 -9.87 -1.34
N MET A 58 -4.89 -9.28 -1.30
CA MET A 58 -5.97 -9.49 -2.25
C MET A 58 -5.93 -8.40 -3.33
N LEU A 59 -5.39 -8.75 -4.49
CA LEU A 59 -5.32 -7.87 -5.66
C LEU A 59 -6.52 -8.09 -6.60
N ASP A 60 -7.24 -7.02 -6.90
CA ASP A 60 -8.15 -6.97 -8.06
C ASP A 60 -7.40 -6.32 -9.23
N ASP A 61 -7.01 -7.14 -10.21
CA ASP A 61 -6.23 -6.72 -11.38
C ASP A 61 -7.15 -6.56 -12.61
N PHE A 62 -7.22 -5.34 -13.12
CA PHE A 62 -8.03 -5.00 -14.30
C PHE A 62 -7.34 -5.33 -15.63
N GLY A 63 -6.14 -5.94 -15.61
CA GLY A 63 -5.49 -6.51 -16.80
C GLY A 63 -4.78 -5.49 -17.70
N GLY A 64 -4.23 -4.43 -17.10
CA GLY A 64 -3.50 -3.36 -17.79
C GLY A 64 -2.19 -3.80 -18.43
#